data_AF-A0A0H2UVZ9-F1
#
_entry.id   AF-A0A0H2UVZ9-F1
#
_cell.length_a   1.000
_cell.length_b   1.000
_cell.length_c   1.000
_cell.angle_alpha   90.00
_cell.angle_beta   90.00
_cell.angle_gamma   90.00
#
_symmetry.space_group_name_H-M   'P 1'
#
loop_
_entity.id
_entity.type
_entity.pdbx_description
1 polymer ?
#
loop_
_entity_poly.entity_id
_entity_poly.type
_entity_poly.pdbx_seq_one_letter_code
_entity_poly.pdbx_strand_id
1 'polypeptide(L)' 'MTFPQIDVFVLGSHHRVYSSQSLVQIAGRVGRSIDRPDGTLYFFHEGISKAMLLARKEIKEMNYKGYSHDLSTMSTN' A
#
# COMPACT_ATOMS: atom_id res chain seq x y z
N MET A 1 -4.66 -7.80 15.63
CA MET A 1 -5.97 -7.26 15.19
C MET A 1 -5.87 -6.97 13.70
N THR A 2 -6.74 -7.59 12.91
CA THR A 2 -6.82 -7.41 11.45
C THR A 2 -8.24 -6.94 11.19
N PHE A 3 -8.40 -5.69 10.76
CA PHE A 3 -9.71 -5.20 10.36
C PHE A 3 -9.93 -5.63 8.90
N PRO A 4 -10.91 -6.49 8.62
CA PRO A 4 -11.18 -6.89 7.25
C PRO A 4 -11.71 -5.69 6.44
N GLN A 5 -11.37 -5.68 5.15
CA GLN A 5 -12.01 -4.82 4.14
C GLN A 5 -11.90 -3.30 4.36
N ILE A 6 -10.73 -2.80 4.79
CA ILE A 6 -10.53 -1.37 5.00
C ILE A 6 -9.88 -0.66 3.81
N ASP A 7 -10.37 0.54 3.52
CA ASP A 7 -9.70 1.54 2.69
C ASP A 7 -8.97 2.54 3.59
N VAL A 8 -7.86 3.12 3.11
CA VAL A 8 -6.99 3.99 3.91
C VAL A 8 -6.80 5.35 3.24
N PHE A 9 -6.97 6.40 4.04
CA PHE A 9 -6.76 7.79 3.64
C PHE A 9 -5.73 8.42 4.59
N VAL A 10 -4.62 8.93 4.06
CA VAL A 10 -3.58 9.61 4.84
C VAL A 10 -3.67 11.10 4.58
N LEU A 11 -4.11 11.84 5.60
CA LEU A 11 -4.22 13.29 5.56
C LEU A 11 -2.87 13.95 5.85
N GLY A 12 -2.52 14.98 5.08
CA GLY A 12 -1.27 15.73 5.28
C GLY A 12 -0.01 14.91 5.00
N SER A 13 -0.04 13.97 4.04
CA SER A 13 1.06 13.01 3.81
C SER A 13 2.38 13.63 3.34
N HIS A 14 2.38 14.94 3.02
CA HIS A 14 3.57 15.73 2.71
C HIS A 14 4.34 16.15 3.98
N HIS A 15 3.69 16.14 5.15
CA HIS A 15 4.28 16.63 6.38
C HIS A 15 5.49 15.77 6.81
N ARG A 16 6.53 16.43 7.35
CA ARG A 16 7.82 15.81 7.69
C ARG A 16 7.75 14.66 8.70
N VAL A 17 6.63 14.53 9.41
CA VAL A 17 6.38 13.42 10.35
C VAL A 17 6.24 12.07 9.64
N TYR A 18 5.89 12.09 8.34
CA TYR A 18 5.77 10.89 7.53
C TYR A 18 7.09 10.57 6.82
N SER A 19 7.69 9.45 7.19
CA SER A 19 8.76 8.82 6.43
C SER A 19 8.19 7.89 5.35
N SER A 20 8.99 7.52 4.35
CA SER A 20 8.57 6.54 3.34
C SER A 20 8.14 5.23 3.98
N GLN A 21 8.92 4.73 4.95
CA GLN A 21 8.63 3.50 5.68
C GLN A 21 7.30 3.58 6.44
N SER A 22 7.00 4.72 7.07
CA SER A 22 5.71 4.89 7.76
C SER A 22 4.52 4.84 6.78
N LEU A 23 4.65 5.48 5.62
CA LEU A 23 3.62 5.46 4.57
C LEU A 23 3.42 4.06 4.01
N VAL A 24 4.50 3.29 3.84
CA VAL A 24 4.44 1.88 3.39
C VAL A 24 3.75 0.99 4.43
N GLN A 25 4.04 1.17 5.71
CA GLN A 25 3.38 0.40 6.78
C GLN A 25 1.89 0.71 6.89
N ILE A 26 1.51 1.99 6.69
CA ILE A 26 0.11 2.40 6.62
C ILE A 26 -0.57 1.77 5.41
N ALA A 27 0.06 1.83 4.23
CA ALA A 27 -0.43 1.21 2.99
C ALA A 27 -0.68 -0.29 3.16
N GLY A 28 0.21 -0.98 3.89
CA GLY A 28 0.09 -2.41 4.17
C GLY A 28 -1.13 -2.80 4.99
N ARG A 29 -1.98 -1.87 5.45
CA ARG A 29 -3.25 -2.18 6.12
C ARG A 29 -4.40 -2.46 5.15
N VAL A 30 -4.24 -2.12 3.87
CA VAL A 30 -5.22 -2.32 2.79
C VAL A 30 -5.00 -3.68 2.11
N GLY A 31 -6.06 -4.30 1.57
CA GLY A 31 -5.95 -5.49 0.70
C GLY A 31 -5.43 -6.76 1.37
N ARG A 32 -5.60 -6.91 2.70
CA ARG A 32 -5.10 -8.08 3.47
C ARG A 32 -6.08 -9.24 3.60
N SER A 33 -7.32 -9.07 3.16
CA SER A 33 -8.31 -10.16 3.19
C SER A 33 -8.18 -10.97 1.91
N ILE A 34 -8.23 -12.30 2.00
CA ILE A 34 -8.26 -13.15 0.81
C ILE A 34 -9.56 -12.93 0.01
N ASP A 35 -10.66 -12.59 0.70
CA ASP A 35 -11.97 -12.32 0.11
C ASP A 35 -12.04 -10.94 -0.54
N ARG A 36 -11.17 -10.00 -0.11
CA ARG A 36 -10.99 -8.67 -0.68
C ARG A 36 -9.48 -8.34 -0.72
N PRO A 37 -8.74 -8.86 -1.71
CA PRO A 37 -7.29 -8.67 -1.83
C PRO A 37 -6.95 -7.26 -2.35
N ASP A 38 -7.95 -6.50 -2.76
CA ASP A 38 -7.83 -5.12 -3.20
C ASP A 38 -8.29 -4.12 -2.12
N GLY A 39 -8.06 -2.85 -2.41
CA GLY A 39 -8.55 -1.74 -1.62
C GLY A 39 -7.85 -0.46 -2.01
N THR A 40 -8.32 0.63 -1.42
CA THR A 40 -7.95 1.97 -1.85
C THR A 40 -7.02 2.63 -0.85
N LEU A 41 -5.95 3.24 -1.37
CA LEU A 41 -5.01 4.05 -0.61
C LEU A 41 -4.94 5.44 -1.23
N TYR A 42 -5.33 6.46 -0.46
CA TYR A 42 -5.19 7.85 -0.86
C TYR A 42 -4.25 8.62 0.05
N PHE A 43 -3.37 9.39 -0.58
CA PHE A 43 -2.53 10.37 0.08
C PHE A 43 -3.09 11.76 -0.22
N PHE A 44 -3.58 12.47 0.78
CA PHE A 44 -4.00 13.85 0.67
C PHE A 44 -2.87 14.76 1.13
N HIS A 45 -2.47 15.70 0.27
CA HIS A 45 -1.26 16.47 0.49
C HIS A 45 -1.26 17.82 -0.21
N GLU A 46 -0.46 18.74 0.33
CA GLU A 46 -0.12 20.01 -0.30
C GLU A 46 1.31 19.88 -0.84
N GLY A 47 1.43 19.55 -2.13
CA GLY A 47 2.71 19.25 -2.77
C GLY A 47 3.21 17.82 -2.51
N ILE A 48 4.10 17.32 -3.37
CA ILE A 48 4.58 15.94 -3.31
C ILE A 48 5.92 15.89 -2.56
N SER A 49 6.00 15.07 -1.52
CA SER A 49 7.26 14.85 -0.79
C SER A 49 8.09 13.71 -1.39
N LYS A 50 9.41 13.73 -1.17
CA LYS A 50 10.31 12.62 -1.55
C LYS A 50 9.89 11.30 -0.88
N ALA A 51 9.43 11.37 0.38
CA ALA A 51 8.95 10.21 1.13
C ALA A 51 7.77 9.53 0.43
N MET A 52 6.82 10.32 -0.10
CA MET A 52 5.67 9.79 -0.83
C MET A 52 6.08 9.11 -2.15
N LEU A 53 7.01 9.70 -2.90
CA LEU A 53 7.49 9.11 -4.15
C LEU A 53 8.17 7.76 -3.91
N LEU A 54 9.01 7.68 -2.87
CA LEU A 54 9.68 6.43 -2.47
C LEU A 54 8.66 5.39 -2.00
N ALA A 55 7.73 5.77 -1.13
CA ALA A 55 6.68 4.86 -0.65
C ALA A 55 5.83 4.32 -1.80
N ARG A 56 5.41 5.17 -2.74
CA ARG A 56 4.65 4.76 -3.93
C ARG A 56 5.41 3.75 -4.78
N LYS A 57 6.72 3.96 -4.98
CA LYS A 57 7.57 3.02 -5.71
C LYS A 57 7.59 1.65 -5.02
N GLU A 58 7.88 1.65 -3.72
CA GLU A 58 8.00 0.42 -2.91
C GLU A 58 6.68 -0.36 -2.83
N ILE A 59 5.55 0.33 -2.62
CA ILE A 59 4.21 -0.29 -2.62
C ILE A 59 3.93 -0.96 -3.97
N LYS A 60 4.21 -0.28 -5.10
CA LYS A 60 3.98 -0.86 -6.43
C LYS A 60 4.86 -2.08 -6.68
N GLU A 61 6.13 -2.04 -6.27
CA GLU A 61 7.04 -3.18 -6.38
C GLU A 61 6.58 -4.36 -5.53
N MET A 62 6.12 -4.13 -4.30
CA MET A 62 5.60 -5.18 -3.43
C MET A 62 4.31 -5.79 -3.98
N ASN A 63 3.37 -4.97 -4.46
CA ASN A 63 2.14 -5.46 -5.09
C ASN A 63 2.46 -6.30 -6.32
N TYR A 64 3.37 -5.84 -7.19
CA TYR A 64 3.80 -6.62 -8.35
C TYR A 64 4.37 -7.98 -7.98
N LYS A 65 5.24 -8.04 -6.95
CA LYS A 65 5.80 -9.31 -6.45
C LYS A 65 4.73 -10.22 -5.88
N GLY A 66 3.77 -9.69 -5.12
CA GLY A 66 2.64 -10.44 -4.58
C GLY A 66 1.80 -11.07 -5.68
N TYR A 67 1.29 -10.26 -6.62
CA TYR A 67 0.47 -10.77 -7.73
C TYR A 67 1.23 -11.74 -8.64
N SER A 68 2.49 -11.46 -8.94
CA SER A 68 3.30 -12.35 -9.79
C SER A 68 3.52 -13.71 -9.13
N HIS A 69 3.69 -13.73 -7.80
CA HIS A 69 3.78 -14.97 -7.03
C HIS A 69 2.45 -15.73 -7.07
N ASP A 70 1.33 -15.04 -6.87
CA ASP A 70 -0.02 -15.64 -6.91
C ASP A 70 -0.37 -16.22 -8.29
N LEU A 71 -0.01 -15.54 -9.39
CA LEU A 71 -0.19 -16.10 -10.74
C LEU A 71 0.66 -17.36 -10.97
N SER A 72 1.89 -17.40 -10.46
CA SER A 72 2.77 -18.56 -10.62
C SER A 72 2.26 -19.80 -9.87
N THR A 73 1.63 -19.62 -8.70
CA THR A 73 1.05 -20.72 -7.92
C THR A 73 -0.25 -21.25 -8.52
N MET A 74 -1.05 -20.39 -9.18
CA MET A 74 -2.27 -20.80 -9.89
C MET A 74 -2.00 -21.60 -11.17
N SER A 75 -0.90 -21.33 -11.88
CA SER A 75 -0.55 -22.04 -13.13
C SER A 75 0.05 -23.44 -12.93
N THR A 76 0.38 -23.82 -11.69
CA THR A 76 1.04 -25.10 -11.37
C THR A 76 0.04 -26.17 -10.89
N ASN A 77 -1.25 -25.85 -10.85
CA ASN A 77 -2.37 -26.78 -10.58
C ASN A 77 -3.17 -27.03 -11.84
#